data_AF-A0A3Q3XEC7-F1
#
_entry.id   AF-A0A3Q3XEC7-F1
#
_cell.length_a   1.000
_cell.length_b   1.000
_cell.length_c   1.000
_cell.angle_alpha   90.00
_cell.angle_beta   90.00
_cell.angle_gamma   90.00
#
_symmetry.space_group_name_H-M   'P 1'
#
loop_
_entity.id
_entity.type
_entity.pdbx_description
1 polymer ?
#
loop_
_entity_poly.entity_id
_entity_poly.type
_entity_poly.pdbx_seq_one_letter_code
_entity_poly.pdbx_strand_id
1 'polypeptide(L)'
;FETCKINISYWTLHGLWPDKGNKCNSSWHFNASQIEDLLPDMKKSWPDLIKPSSLEFWKYEWYKHGTCAAEAASLNSQHKYFSKALELYHKMDLNSILKKFDITPSEKYYSFSQIEGVIENFYGAKPKIQCAHPEKNADVQSLGQIEICFSPDFTLLDCEKQSPMESLSKGDVDNPLAVDRASGFSVCDRDVPVYYPPIWEVKGRAEVE
;
A
#
# COMPACT_ATOMS: atom_id res chain seq x y z
N PHE A 1 0.50 17.27 -17.98
CA PHE A 1 0.07 16.80 -16.66
C PHE A 1 -1.16 15.93 -16.85
N GLU A 2 -0.97 14.61 -16.92
CA GLU A 2 -2.12 13.70 -16.88
C GLU A 2 -2.79 13.87 -15.51
N THR A 3 -4.05 14.31 -15.52
CA THR A 3 -4.85 14.46 -14.31
C THR A 3 -5.25 13.06 -13.86
N CYS A 4 -4.89 12.67 -12.64
CA CYS A 4 -5.42 11.47 -12.00
C CYS A 4 -6.93 11.68 -11.78
N LYS A 5 -7.75 11.20 -12.74
CA LYS A 5 -9.22 11.31 -12.72
C LYS A 5 -9.83 10.07 -12.09
N ILE A 6 -9.42 9.74 -10.88
CA ILE A 6 -9.93 8.57 -10.18
C ILE A 6 -10.82 9.04 -9.04
N ASN A 7 -12.09 8.66 -9.09
CA ASN A 7 -13.06 8.89 -8.03
C ASN A 7 -13.02 7.71 -7.03
N ILE A 8 -11.90 7.54 -6.34
CA ILE A 8 -11.74 6.56 -5.26
C ILE A 8 -11.60 7.33 -3.97
N SER A 9 -12.55 7.11 -3.07
CA SER A 9 -12.62 7.78 -1.76
C SER A 9 -12.37 6.90 -0.55
N TYR A 10 -11.67 5.80 -0.79
CA TYR A 10 -11.37 4.77 0.19
C TYR A 10 -9.94 4.25 -0.03
N TRP A 11 -9.35 3.73 1.04
CA TRP A 11 -8.07 3.01 1.01
C TRP A 11 -8.19 1.78 0.12
N THR A 12 -7.24 1.60 -0.80
CA THR A 12 -7.12 0.42 -1.64
C THR A 12 -5.86 -0.37 -1.32
N LEU A 13 -5.83 -1.62 -1.73
CA LEU A 13 -4.67 -2.49 -1.64
C LEU A 13 -3.55 -1.97 -2.56
N HIS A 14 -2.33 -1.88 -2.02
CA HIS A 14 -1.11 -1.63 -2.82
C HIS A 14 -0.41 -2.94 -3.15
N GLY A 15 -0.11 -3.75 -2.13
CA GLY A 15 0.32 -5.12 -2.33
C GLY A 15 0.38 -5.97 -1.09
N LEU A 16 0.68 -7.26 -1.29
CA LEU A 16 0.97 -8.24 -0.25
C LEU A 16 2.44 -8.64 -0.40
N TRP A 17 3.30 -8.16 0.49
CA TRP A 17 4.75 -8.25 0.28
C TRP A 17 5.39 -9.15 1.32
N PRO A 18 6.15 -10.19 0.92
CA PRO A 18 7.07 -10.86 1.82
C PRO A 18 8.16 -9.91 2.31
N ASP A 19 8.58 -10.05 3.56
CA ASP A 19 9.67 -9.24 4.14
C ASP A 19 11.02 -9.44 3.44
N LYS A 20 11.21 -10.60 2.80
CA LYS A 20 12.46 -11.00 2.16
C LYS A 20 12.23 -11.41 0.72
N GLY A 21 13.22 -11.09 -0.11
CA GLY A 21 13.25 -11.43 -1.52
C GLY A 21 12.53 -10.42 -2.40
N ASN A 22 13.00 -10.31 -3.63
CA ASN A 22 12.29 -9.64 -4.70
C ASN A 22 12.56 -10.41 -6.00
N LYS A 23 11.59 -10.44 -6.91
CA LYS A 23 11.74 -11.05 -8.24
C LYS A 23 12.24 -12.51 -8.19
N CYS A 24 11.78 -13.29 -7.21
CA CYS A 24 12.35 -14.61 -6.88
C CYS A 24 12.19 -15.64 -7.99
N ASN A 25 11.26 -15.46 -8.93
CA ASN A 25 11.15 -16.30 -10.12
C ASN A 25 10.81 -15.47 -11.37
N SER A 26 11.84 -15.07 -12.13
CA SER A 26 11.68 -14.25 -13.34
C SER A 26 11.04 -14.99 -14.52
N SER A 27 11.05 -16.33 -14.50
CA SER A 27 10.42 -17.17 -15.52
C SER A 27 8.93 -17.42 -15.27
N TRP A 28 8.43 -17.11 -14.06
CA TRP A 28 7.02 -17.30 -13.72
C TRP A 28 6.21 -16.05 -14.05
N HIS A 29 5.92 -15.88 -15.33
CA HIS A 29 5.19 -14.71 -15.83
C HIS A 29 3.75 -14.64 -15.32
N PHE A 30 3.23 -13.41 -15.24
CA PHE A 30 1.84 -13.14 -14.88
C PHE A 30 0.88 -13.71 -15.94
N ASN A 31 -0.25 -14.28 -15.52
CA ASN A 31 -1.25 -14.82 -16.43
C ASN A 31 -2.68 -14.49 -15.96
N ALA A 32 -3.28 -13.49 -16.58
CA ALA A 32 -4.61 -12.99 -16.22
C ALA A 32 -5.71 -14.06 -16.20
N SER A 33 -5.60 -15.14 -16.99
CA SER A 33 -6.61 -16.21 -16.97
C SER A 33 -6.62 -17.01 -15.67
N GLN A 34 -5.54 -16.96 -14.89
CA GLN A 34 -5.47 -17.63 -13.58
C GLN A 34 -6.21 -16.88 -12.48
N ILE A 35 -6.68 -15.66 -12.74
CA ILE A 35 -7.33 -14.79 -11.76
C ILE A 35 -8.61 -14.15 -12.30
N GLU A 36 -9.17 -14.68 -13.39
CA GLU A 36 -10.30 -14.09 -14.10
C GLU A 36 -11.51 -13.86 -13.17
N ASP A 37 -11.74 -14.81 -12.26
CA ASP A 37 -12.76 -14.76 -11.23
C ASP A 37 -12.52 -13.66 -10.18
N LEU A 38 -11.27 -13.25 -9.96
CA LEU A 38 -10.89 -12.21 -9.01
C LEU A 38 -10.93 -10.81 -9.62
N LEU A 39 -10.87 -10.68 -10.96
CA LEU A 39 -10.76 -9.39 -11.66
C LEU A 39 -11.83 -8.35 -11.24
N PRO A 40 -13.11 -8.70 -11.03
CA PRO A 40 -14.10 -7.72 -10.58
C PRO A 40 -13.74 -7.08 -9.23
N ASP A 41 -13.26 -7.88 -8.27
CA ASP A 41 -12.86 -7.38 -6.95
C ASP A 41 -11.51 -6.67 -7.01
N MET A 42 -10.54 -7.19 -7.78
CA MET A 42 -9.26 -6.52 -7.98
C MET A 42 -9.41 -5.11 -8.55
N LYS A 43 -10.32 -4.89 -9.51
CA LYS A 43 -10.59 -3.55 -10.08
C LYS A 43 -11.12 -2.55 -9.05
N LYS A 44 -11.78 -3.03 -7.99
CA LYS A 44 -12.34 -2.19 -6.92
C LYS A 44 -11.36 -2.02 -5.78
N SER A 45 -10.79 -3.12 -5.33
CA SER A 45 -10.06 -3.23 -4.07
C SER A 45 -8.55 -3.09 -4.24
N TRP A 46 -8.01 -3.38 -5.42
CA TRP A 46 -6.59 -3.29 -5.76
C TRP A 46 -6.33 -2.58 -7.10
N PRO A 47 -6.95 -1.42 -7.41
CA PRO A 47 -6.77 -0.75 -8.69
C PRO A 47 -5.38 -0.13 -8.84
N ASP A 48 -4.95 0.05 -10.08
CA ASP A 48 -3.86 0.97 -10.41
C ASP A 48 -4.39 2.42 -10.33
N LEU A 49 -3.87 3.19 -9.36
CA LEU A 49 -4.26 4.59 -9.13
C LEU A 49 -3.68 5.58 -10.16
N ILE A 50 -2.88 5.12 -11.12
CA ILE A 50 -2.35 5.94 -12.22
C ILE A 50 -2.98 5.49 -13.54
N LYS A 51 -3.13 4.18 -13.75
CA LYS A 51 -3.68 3.58 -14.97
C LYS A 51 -4.78 2.54 -14.66
N PRO A 52 -6.00 2.94 -14.26
CA PRO A 52 -7.05 2.05 -13.76
C PRO A 52 -7.45 0.88 -14.66
N SER A 53 -7.31 1.04 -15.98
CA SER A 53 -7.68 0.02 -16.97
C SER A 53 -6.57 -0.99 -17.27
N SER A 54 -5.39 -0.83 -16.67
CA SER A 54 -4.19 -1.61 -16.97
C SER A 54 -4.03 -2.80 -16.03
N LEU A 55 -3.59 -3.96 -16.57
CA LEU A 55 -3.17 -5.11 -15.77
C LEU A 55 -1.69 -5.04 -15.36
N GLU A 56 -0.95 -4.03 -15.84
CA GLU A 56 0.50 -3.94 -15.64
C GLU A 56 0.88 -3.81 -14.16
N PHE A 57 0.02 -3.19 -13.35
CA PHE A 57 0.24 -3.09 -11.92
C PHE A 57 0.22 -4.47 -11.24
N TRP A 58 -0.80 -5.30 -11.49
CA TRP A 58 -0.87 -6.65 -10.92
C TRP A 58 0.24 -7.55 -11.46
N LYS A 59 0.61 -7.39 -12.74
CA LYS A 59 1.76 -8.07 -13.32
C LYS A 59 3.06 -7.69 -12.60
N TYR A 60 3.25 -6.42 -12.27
CA TYR A 60 4.40 -5.95 -11.50
C TYR A 60 4.41 -6.51 -10.08
N GLU A 61 3.28 -6.44 -9.38
CA GLU A 61 3.13 -6.99 -8.02
C GLU A 61 3.39 -8.49 -7.99
N TRP A 62 2.86 -9.25 -8.96
CA TRP A 62 3.15 -10.67 -9.09
C TRP A 62 4.64 -10.93 -9.33
N TYR A 63 5.23 -10.27 -10.33
CA TYR A 63 6.63 -10.47 -10.69
C TYR A 63 7.56 -10.13 -9.52
N LYS A 64 7.37 -8.98 -8.88
CA LYS A 64 8.27 -8.47 -7.85
C LYS A 64 8.06 -9.15 -6.49
N HIS A 65 6.82 -9.41 -6.10
CA HIS A 65 6.46 -9.85 -4.75
C HIS A 65 5.79 -11.22 -4.74
N GLY A 66 4.79 -11.44 -5.60
CA GLY A 66 4.02 -12.68 -5.64
C GLY A 66 4.87 -13.93 -5.91
N THR A 67 5.89 -13.83 -6.77
CA THR A 67 6.80 -14.96 -7.05
C THR A 67 7.63 -15.38 -5.83
N CYS A 68 7.96 -14.45 -4.93
CA CYS A 68 8.61 -14.76 -3.65
C CYS A 68 7.60 -15.32 -2.65
N ALA A 69 6.40 -14.73 -2.57
CA ALA A 69 5.33 -15.20 -1.69
C ALA A 69 4.94 -16.65 -1.99
N ALA A 70 5.01 -17.06 -3.27
CA ALA A 70 4.69 -18.40 -3.74
C ALA A 70 5.63 -19.51 -3.23
N GLU A 71 6.74 -19.19 -2.57
CA GLU A 71 7.54 -20.17 -1.81
C GLU A 71 6.73 -20.79 -0.66
N ALA A 72 5.79 -20.04 -0.09
CA ALA A 72 4.86 -20.54 0.93
C ALA A 72 3.74 -21.38 0.27
N ALA A 73 3.49 -22.58 0.80
CA ALA A 73 2.46 -23.48 0.29
C ALA A 73 1.03 -22.88 0.28
N SER A 74 0.76 -21.93 1.19
CA SER A 74 -0.50 -21.18 1.27
C SER A 74 -0.68 -20.18 0.13
N LEU A 75 0.40 -19.75 -0.53
CA LEU A 75 0.42 -18.73 -1.59
C LEU A 75 1.03 -19.24 -2.91
N ASN A 76 1.27 -20.55 -3.03
CA ASN A 76 2.07 -21.17 -4.11
C ASN A 76 1.40 -21.20 -5.50
N SER A 77 0.53 -20.25 -5.80
CA SER A 77 0.00 -19.98 -7.13
C SER A 77 -0.42 -18.51 -7.24
N GLN A 78 -0.54 -18.03 -8.47
CA GLN A 78 -1.02 -16.67 -8.72
C GLN A 78 -2.41 -16.42 -8.14
N HIS A 79 -3.33 -17.37 -8.35
CA HIS A 79 -4.67 -17.29 -7.77
C HIS A 79 -4.64 -17.21 -6.25
N LYS A 80 -3.89 -18.09 -5.57
CA LYS A 80 -3.78 -18.09 -4.11
C LYS A 80 -3.21 -16.79 -3.57
N TYR A 81 -2.16 -16.25 -4.21
CA TYR A 81 -1.56 -14.98 -3.84
C TYR A 81 -2.57 -13.81 -3.90
N PHE A 82 -3.22 -13.62 -5.04
CA PHE A 82 -4.17 -12.53 -5.22
C PHE A 82 -5.44 -12.71 -4.39
N SER A 83 -5.97 -13.93 -4.30
CA SER A 83 -7.15 -14.24 -3.48
C SER A 83 -6.88 -14.00 -2.00
N LYS A 84 -5.72 -14.41 -1.47
CA LYS A 84 -5.36 -14.17 -0.06
C LYS A 84 -5.19 -12.68 0.22
N ALA A 85 -4.55 -11.93 -0.66
CA ALA A 85 -4.39 -10.49 -0.49
C ALA A 85 -5.75 -9.77 -0.43
N LEU A 86 -6.69 -10.11 -1.31
CA LEU A 86 -8.06 -9.60 -1.28
C LEU A 86 -8.79 -9.99 0.02
N GLU A 87 -8.68 -11.25 0.44
CA GLU A 87 -9.27 -11.72 1.70
C GLU A 87 -8.77 -10.90 2.89
N LEU A 88 -7.45 -10.68 2.98
CA LEU A 88 -6.86 -9.88 4.06
C LEU A 88 -7.33 -8.43 4.00
N TYR A 89 -7.35 -7.81 2.82
CA TYR A 89 -7.85 -6.44 2.66
C TYR A 89 -9.29 -6.29 3.17
N HIS A 90 -10.18 -7.21 2.78
CA HIS A 90 -11.59 -7.19 3.23
C HIS A 90 -11.73 -7.52 4.71
N LYS A 91 -10.90 -8.43 5.24
CA LYS A 91 -10.89 -8.79 6.66
C LYS A 91 -10.44 -7.63 7.54
N MET A 92 -9.45 -6.86 7.09
CA MET A 92 -8.98 -5.70 7.83
C MET A 92 -10.02 -4.58 7.78
N ASP A 93 -10.64 -4.30 6.64
CA ASP A 93 -11.66 -3.25 6.50
C ASP A 93 -11.20 -1.89 7.08
N LEU A 94 -9.96 -1.51 6.75
CA LEU A 94 -9.29 -0.32 7.30
C LEU A 94 -10.15 0.95 7.13
N ASN A 95 -10.90 1.04 6.03
CA ASN A 95 -11.82 2.15 5.76
C ASN A 95 -12.87 2.32 6.85
N SER A 96 -13.57 1.25 7.21
CA SER A 96 -14.60 1.28 8.25
C SER A 96 -13.99 1.57 9.62
N ILE A 97 -12.80 1.03 9.90
CA ILE A 97 -12.11 1.24 11.18
C ILE A 97 -11.71 2.70 11.35
N LEU A 98 -11.02 3.28 10.37
CA LEU A 98 -10.62 4.69 10.42
C LEU A 98 -11.84 5.61 10.56
N LYS A 99 -12.90 5.35 9.78
CA LYS A 99 -14.15 6.12 9.87
C LYS A 99 -14.84 5.99 11.23
N LYS A 100 -14.86 4.79 11.82
CA LYS A 100 -15.48 4.55 13.14
C LYS A 100 -14.84 5.37 14.26
N PHE A 101 -13.57 5.71 14.13
CA PHE A 101 -12.80 6.50 15.09
C PHE A 101 -12.51 7.93 14.60
N ASP A 102 -13.32 8.43 13.66
CA ASP A 102 -13.24 9.80 13.14
C ASP A 102 -11.88 10.19 12.52
N ILE A 103 -11.15 9.19 12.01
CA ILE A 103 -9.98 9.38 11.15
C ILE A 103 -10.48 9.39 9.70
N THR A 104 -10.88 10.56 9.23
CA THR A 104 -11.45 10.77 7.89
C THR A 104 -10.69 11.87 7.17
N PRO A 105 -10.73 11.93 5.82
CA PRO A 105 -10.13 13.03 5.09
C PRO A 105 -10.62 14.38 5.62
N SER A 106 -9.72 15.30 5.94
CA SER A 106 -10.03 16.55 6.63
C SER A 106 -9.03 17.66 6.33
N GLU A 107 -9.48 18.90 6.37
CA GLU A 107 -8.61 20.10 6.40
C GLU A 107 -7.83 20.20 7.72
N LYS A 108 -8.28 19.50 8.77
CA LYS A 108 -7.57 19.44 10.06
C LYS A 108 -6.47 18.38 10.01
N TYR A 109 -5.38 18.65 10.73
CA TYR A 109 -4.28 17.70 10.87
C TYR A 109 -4.52 16.77 12.05
N TYR A 110 -4.03 15.54 11.88
CA TYR A 110 -3.97 14.52 12.91
C TYR A 110 -2.56 14.50 13.53
N SER A 111 -2.43 14.11 14.79
CA SER A 111 -1.12 13.66 15.27
C SER A 111 -0.86 12.25 14.74
N PHE A 112 0.42 11.92 14.53
CA PHE A 112 0.81 10.54 14.20
C PHE A 112 0.27 9.54 15.23
N SER A 113 0.40 9.86 16.52
CA SER A 113 -0.06 9.02 17.63
C SER A 113 -1.56 8.76 17.63
N GLN A 114 -2.37 9.69 17.12
CA GLN A 114 -3.81 9.50 17.01
C GLN A 114 -4.13 8.42 15.97
N ILE A 115 -3.48 8.45 14.81
CA ILE A 115 -3.69 7.47 13.74
C ILE A 115 -3.15 6.09 14.16
N GLU A 116 -1.90 6.04 14.65
CA GLU A 116 -1.26 4.81 15.14
C GLU A 116 -2.09 4.17 16.25
N GLY A 117 -2.47 4.94 17.26
CA GLY A 117 -3.21 4.45 18.42
C GLY A 117 -4.60 3.92 18.08
N VAL A 118 -5.32 4.52 17.13
CA VAL A 118 -6.62 3.98 16.66
C VAL A 118 -6.46 2.59 16.05
N ILE A 119 -5.44 2.42 15.20
CA ILE A 119 -5.19 1.18 14.48
C ILE A 119 -4.67 0.10 15.46
N GLU A 120 -3.69 0.45 16.30
CA GLU A 120 -3.12 -0.45 17.30
C GLU A 120 -4.17 -0.93 18.31
N ASN A 121 -4.99 -0.02 18.86
CA ASN A 121 -6.02 -0.40 19.83
C ASN A 121 -7.11 -1.30 19.22
N PHE A 122 -7.41 -1.13 17.94
CA PHE A 122 -8.45 -1.93 17.29
C PHE A 122 -7.96 -3.32 16.90
N TYR A 123 -6.76 -3.42 16.31
CA TYR A 123 -6.23 -4.71 15.84
C TYR A 123 -5.34 -5.44 16.86
N GLY A 124 -4.90 -4.77 17.92
CA GLY A 124 -3.93 -5.30 18.87
C GLY A 124 -2.52 -5.46 18.28
N ALA A 125 -2.23 -4.75 17.19
CA ALA A 125 -0.94 -4.81 16.49
C ALA A 125 -0.57 -3.43 15.91
N LYS A 126 0.71 -3.08 16.03
CA LYS A 126 1.25 -1.80 15.56
C LYS A 126 1.35 -1.76 14.03
N PRO A 127 0.74 -0.77 13.36
CA PRO A 127 0.93 -0.58 11.93
C PRO A 127 2.26 0.11 11.63
N LYS A 128 2.69 0.04 10.38
CA LYS A 128 3.69 0.96 9.83
C LYS A 128 3.00 2.00 8.96
N ILE A 129 3.12 3.27 9.33
CA ILE A 129 2.46 4.39 8.65
C ILE A 129 3.52 5.16 7.86
N GLN A 130 3.26 5.37 6.58
CA GLN A 130 4.13 6.08 5.66
C GLN A 130 3.44 7.32 5.09
N CYS A 131 4.22 8.38 4.95
CA CYS A 131 3.78 9.70 4.52
C CYS A 131 4.58 10.16 3.31
N ALA A 132 3.94 10.94 2.45
CA ALA A 132 4.63 11.81 1.52
C ALA A 132 5.13 13.03 2.30
N HIS A 133 6.43 13.25 2.23
CA HIS A 133 7.07 14.42 2.80
C HIS A 133 7.16 15.49 1.70
N PRO A 134 6.67 16.71 1.95
CA PRO A 134 6.97 17.82 1.06
C PRO A 134 8.49 18.07 1.04
N GLU A 135 8.96 18.93 0.12
CA GLU A 135 10.36 19.34 0.10
C GLU A 135 10.82 19.88 1.47
N LYS A 136 12.15 19.88 1.71
CA LYS A 136 12.77 20.14 3.02
C LYS A 136 12.16 21.37 3.73
N ASN A 137 11.80 21.20 5.01
CA ASN A 137 11.23 22.19 5.95
C ASN A 137 9.71 22.44 5.87
N ALA A 138 8.92 21.44 5.48
CA ALA A 138 7.47 21.56 5.64
C ALA A 138 7.02 21.19 7.05
N ASP A 139 6.11 22.00 7.60
CA ASP A 139 5.51 21.81 8.94
C ASP A 139 4.44 20.70 8.98
N VAL A 140 4.25 19.99 7.86
CA VAL A 140 3.20 18.98 7.69
C VAL A 140 3.65 17.90 6.71
N GLN A 141 3.19 16.68 6.93
CA GLN A 141 3.39 15.53 6.04
C GLN A 141 2.03 14.96 5.62
N SER A 142 1.95 14.33 4.45
CA SER A 142 0.69 13.80 3.92
C SER A 142 0.60 12.29 4.10
N LEU A 143 -0.46 11.80 4.74
CA LEU A 143 -0.71 10.36 4.91
C LEU A 143 -0.81 9.66 3.55
N GLY A 144 0.00 8.60 3.35
CA GLY A 144 0.14 7.94 2.05
C GLY A 144 -0.16 6.45 2.07
N GLN A 145 0.47 5.70 2.98
CA GLN A 145 0.36 4.24 3.04
C GLN A 145 0.31 3.76 4.49
N ILE A 146 -0.53 2.77 4.76
CA ILE A 146 -0.60 2.06 6.04
C ILE A 146 -0.33 0.59 5.76
N GLU A 147 0.70 0.04 6.38
CA GLU A 147 1.06 -1.36 6.34
C GLU A 147 0.56 -2.05 7.62
N ILE A 148 -0.12 -3.19 7.43
CA ILE A 148 -0.56 -4.10 8.49
C ILE A 148 0.20 -5.40 8.27
N CYS A 149 0.92 -5.85 9.30
CA CYS A 149 1.85 -6.96 9.19
C CYS A 149 1.24 -8.26 9.69
N PHE A 150 1.65 -9.34 9.05
CA PHE A 150 1.18 -10.68 9.35
C PHE A 150 2.36 -11.65 9.44
N SER A 151 2.25 -12.64 10.31
CA SER A 151 3.11 -13.82 10.27
C SER A 151 2.80 -14.67 9.02
N PRO A 152 3.66 -15.64 8.67
CA PRO A 152 3.44 -16.50 7.50
C PRO A 152 2.12 -17.28 7.48
N ASP A 153 1.47 -17.46 8.63
CA ASP A 153 0.15 -18.08 8.79
C ASP A 153 -1.01 -17.08 8.76
N PHE A 154 -0.73 -15.80 8.46
CA PHE A 154 -1.68 -14.69 8.39
C PHE A 154 -2.29 -14.26 9.74
N THR A 155 -1.57 -14.48 10.83
CA THR A 155 -1.88 -13.90 12.15
C THR A 155 -1.30 -12.49 12.24
N LEU A 156 -2.03 -11.54 12.83
CA LEU A 156 -1.57 -10.17 13.00
C LEU A 156 -0.33 -10.10 13.91
N LEU A 157 0.62 -9.25 13.54
CA LEU A 157 1.80 -8.93 14.35
C LEU A 157 2.20 -7.47 14.17
N ASP A 158 3.01 -6.96 15.11
CA ASP A 158 3.55 -5.60 15.03
C ASP A 158 4.48 -5.44 13.82
N CYS A 159 4.29 -4.38 13.06
CA CYS A 159 5.20 -3.96 11.99
C CYS A 159 6.51 -3.36 12.58
N GLU A 160 7.25 -4.10 13.40
CA GLU A 160 8.55 -3.67 13.89
C GLU A 160 9.66 -3.95 12.86
N LYS A 161 10.71 -3.12 12.90
CA LYS A 161 11.92 -3.33 12.09
C LYS A 161 12.57 -4.65 12.51
N GLN A 162 12.38 -5.72 11.75
CA GLN A 162 13.32 -6.84 11.78
C GLN A 162 14.66 -6.34 11.22
N SER A 163 15.50 -5.76 12.07
CA SER A 163 16.93 -5.71 11.82
C SER A 163 17.62 -6.70 12.76
N PRO A 164 18.26 -7.73 12.20
CA PRO A 164 19.61 -8.06 12.56
C PRO A 164 20.53 -7.41 11.52
N MET A 165 21.50 -6.65 12.04
CA MET A 165 22.68 -6.13 11.37
C MET A 165 23.25 -7.11 10.31
N GLU A 166 23.16 -6.78 9.03
CA GLU A 166 24.08 -7.32 8.01
C GLU A 166 24.90 -6.17 7.42
N SER A 167 26.19 -6.34 7.58
CA SER A 167 27.27 -5.42 7.25
C SER A 167 27.25 -4.98 5.79
N LEU A 168 27.47 -3.68 5.61
CA LEU A 168 27.98 -3.04 4.40
C LEU A 168 29.06 -3.90 3.73
N SER A 169 28.76 -4.43 2.55
CA SER A 169 29.78 -4.79 1.57
C SER A 169 29.79 -3.71 0.50
N LYS A 170 30.91 -2.98 0.44
CA LYS A 170 31.22 -1.97 -0.59
C LYS A 170 31.34 -2.65 -1.96
N GLY A 171 30.78 -1.98 -2.97
CA GLY A 171 31.18 -2.13 -4.37
C GLY A 171 30.04 -2.59 -5.27
N ASP A 172 29.40 -1.65 -5.97
CA ASP A 172 29.49 -1.57 -7.42
C ASP A 172 28.92 -0.23 -7.89
N VAL A 173 29.82 0.60 -8.42
CA VAL A 173 29.54 1.87 -9.08
C VAL A 173 29.18 1.54 -10.54
N ASP A 174 28.24 2.31 -11.08
CA ASP A 174 27.74 2.32 -12.47
C ASP A 174 26.56 1.40 -12.81
N ASN A 175 25.35 1.86 -12.48
CA ASN A 175 24.17 1.64 -13.34
C ASN A 175 23.09 2.72 -13.12
N PRO A 176 22.77 3.59 -14.11
CA PRO A 176 21.75 4.63 -13.95
C PRO A 176 20.30 4.12 -14.11
N LEU A 177 20.05 2.85 -13.79
CA LEU A 177 18.70 2.24 -13.76
C LEU A 177 18.27 1.94 -12.32
N ALA A 178 18.50 2.90 -11.42
CA ALA A 178 17.86 2.95 -10.11
C ALA A 178 16.42 3.44 -10.27
N VAL A 179 15.50 2.56 -10.66
CA VAL A 179 14.06 2.76 -10.42
C VAL A 179 13.75 2.32 -8.99
N ASP A 180 14.48 2.94 -8.07
CA ASP A 180 14.04 3.18 -6.71
C ASP A 180 13.41 4.58 -6.66
N ARG A 181 12.50 4.84 -7.63
CA ARG A 181 11.39 5.74 -7.35
C ARG A 181 10.46 4.98 -6.41
N ALA A 182 10.94 4.84 -5.17
CA ALA A 182 10.15 4.54 -4.00
C ALA A 182 8.86 5.36 -4.08
N SER A 183 7.80 4.83 -3.52
CA SER A 183 6.39 5.26 -3.56
C SER A 183 6.08 6.73 -3.25
N GLY A 184 7.07 7.63 -3.22
CA GLY A 184 6.98 8.98 -2.70
C GLY A 184 6.86 9.01 -1.18
N PHE A 185 6.82 7.82 -0.56
CA PHE A 185 6.49 7.63 0.83
C PHE A 185 7.69 7.10 1.60
N SER A 186 7.91 7.65 2.79
CA SER A 186 8.77 7.10 3.81
C SER A 186 8.00 7.06 5.13
N VAL A 187 8.55 6.41 6.15
CA VAL A 187 7.90 6.36 7.47
C VAL A 187 7.54 7.78 7.92
N CYS A 188 6.30 7.98 8.38
CA CYS A 188 5.88 9.30 8.85
C CYS A 188 6.74 9.71 10.06
N ASP A 189 7.08 10.99 10.13
CA ASP A 189 7.72 11.55 11.32
C ASP A 189 6.69 11.58 12.47
N ARG A 190 7.07 11.13 13.66
CA ARG A 190 6.12 11.04 14.79
C ARG A 190 5.76 12.41 15.37
N ASP A 191 6.62 13.41 15.15
CA ASP A 191 6.50 14.74 15.74
C ASP A 191 5.95 15.77 14.75
N VAL A 192 5.73 15.38 13.48
CA VAL A 192 5.17 16.25 12.43
C VAL A 192 3.67 15.98 12.26
N PRO A 193 2.80 17.00 12.26
CA PRO A 193 1.38 16.86 11.96
C PRO A 193 1.11 16.12 10.64
N VAL A 194 0.12 15.22 10.65
CA VAL A 194 -0.27 14.40 9.51
C VAL A 194 -1.53 14.96 8.86
N TYR A 195 -1.39 15.36 7.60
CA TYR A 195 -2.51 15.76 6.73
C TYR A 195 -3.11 14.53 6.05
N TYR A 196 -4.42 14.33 6.22
CA TYR A 196 -5.18 13.33 5.50
C TYR A 196 -6.07 14.04 4.46
N PRO A 197 -5.61 14.17 3.20
CA PRO A 197 -6.21 15.09 2.23
C PRO A 197 -7.66 14.74 1.89
N PRO A 198 -8.60 15.70 1.99
CA PRO A 198 -9.94 15.59 1.43
C PRO A 198 -9.91 15.28 -0.05
N ILE A 199 -10.84 14.44 -0.47
CA ILE A 199 -11.04 14.15 -1.88
C ILE A 199 -12.00 15.19 -2.39
N TRP A 200 -11.48 16.16 -3.15
CA TRP A 200 -12.31 17.18 -3.75
C TRP A 200 -13.25 16.50 -4.75
N GLU A 201 -14.52 16.39 -4.38
CA GLU A 201 -15.56 16.22 -5.37
C GLU A 201 -15.44 17.39 -6.35
N VAL A 202 -15.25 17.11 -7.63
CA VAL A 202 -15.41 18.13 -8.67
C VAL A 202 -16.87 18.57 -8.62
N LYS A 203 -17.18 19.61 -7.84
CA LYS A 203 -18.45 20.32 -7.92
C LYS A 203 -18.45 21.11 -9.21
N GLY A 204 -18.75 20.44 -10.32
CA GLY A 204 -19.09 21.09 -11.57
C GLY A 204 -20.38 21.88 -11.38
N ARG A 205 -20.29 23.21 -11.38
CA ARG A 205 -21.45 24.07 -11.59
C ARG A 205 -21.66 24.12 -13.10
N ALA A 206 -22.71 23.45 -13.60
CA ALA A 206 -23.18 23.72 -14.95
C ALA A 206 -23.98 25.02 -14.88
N GLU A 207 -23.40 26.11 -15.35
CA GLU A 207 -24.19 27.27 -15.78
C GLU A 207 -24.73 26.93 -17.17
N VAL A 208 -26.05 26.85 -17.25
CA VAL A 208 -26.79 26.71 -18.51
C VAL A 208 -27.23 28.11 -18.89
N GLU A 209 -26.74 28.61 -20.01
CA GLU A 209 -27.42 29.68 -20.76
C GLU A 209 -28.40 29.06 -21.76
#